data_AF-A0A939VND9-F1
#
_entry.id   AF-A0A939VND9-F1
#
_cell.length_a   1.000
_cell.length_b   1.000
_cell.length_c   1.000
_cell.angle_alpha   90.00
_cell.angle_beta   90.00
_cell.angle_gamma   90.00
#
_symmetry.space_group_name_H-M   'P 1'
#
loop_
_entity.id
_entity.type
_entity.pdbx_description
1 polymer ?
#
loop_
_entity_poly.entity_id
_entity_poly.type
_entity_poly.pdbx_seq_one_letter_code
_entity_poly.pdbx_strand_id
1 'polypeptide(L)'
;MIEILWFALANFLLYVLYTVFGMTLLPASLRCEEKRTFSFLLAPLLGAAVWAVPGPLWLFSHNHWDLALRLLIAVIWCGFRWKTLFLPKGKTFYVVFAVIFAFSVGISRLVYPFEIGGGAYFNFAVYDHVRCAIVNSIANFGTPPVNPWLADNGQPVALFYYYGWYAWAAQLPMLTKVPALFAECCMTGFSALTVLSGLTGIAGLCGLGKKKYGIGAFIFSLLFMVSSAQFMRRLLPESVFHTLNPASGFVGFWPNFDNFIWSPHHMFSGAVVVLLLFCYFQMLNVKERREKLWLAVLIGILVASASFTSVYAGAFALVYAGIVAMILYIAWGSFRRRVNRNILPHLLAIAVFILFSFSYFRYLISVESETFPLAFGMMPVFGSWTGPFRWLRYIFSLYCFHLPNNIGMCFLLGMLACLVPRFLPKTGILVFWRIFVPVSLLSITFVHSSFYTNDFGWRTFTATAYVLSLFSAFLL
;
A
#
# COMPACT_ATOMS: atom_id res chain seq x y z
N MET A 1 0.95 25.36 -15.79
CA MET A 1 2.13 25.62 -14.91
C MET A 1 1.67 25.96 -13.49
N ILE A 2 0.61 26.76 -13.35
CA ILE A 2 -0.01 27.10 -12.06
C ILE A 2 -0.51 25.84 -11.32
N GLU A 3 -1.06 24.85 -12.04
CA GLU A 3 -1.58 23.61 -11.42
C GLU A 3 -0.48 22.79 -10.74
N ILE A 4 0.72 22.73 -11.33
CA ILE A 4 1.87 22.00 -10.77
C ILE A 4 2.28 22.61 -9.42
N LEU A 5 2.25 23.95 -9.31
CA LEU A 5 2.55 24.64 -8.05
C LEU A 5 1.49 24.33 -6.98
N TRP A 6 0.21 24.28 -7.36
CA TRP A 6 -0.87 23.89 -6.45
C TRP A 6 -0.73 22.43 -5.97
N PHE A 7 -0.41 21.50 -6.87
CA PHE A 7 -0.15 20.10 -6.48
C PHE A 7 1.07 19.97 -5.59
N ALA A 8 2.15 20.70 -5.87
CA ALA A 8 3.34 20.73 -5.02
C ALA A 8 3.00 21.25 -3.62
N LEU A 9 2.30 22.37 -3.53
CA LEU A 9 1.89 22.95 -2.25
C LEU A 9 0.98 22.00 -1.46
N ALA A 10 -0.06 21.44 -2.09
CA ALA A 10 -0.99 20.52 -1.45
C ALA A 10 -0.28 19.25 -0.94
N ASN A 11 0.54 18.61 -1.78
CA ASN A 11 1.29 17.41 -1.40
C ASN A 11 2.27 17.71 -0.25
N PHE A 12 2.92 18.87 -0.27
CA PHE A 12 3.84 19.29 0.79
C PHE A 12 3.11 19.54 2.12
N LEU A 13 1.98 20.26 2.10
CA LEU A 13 1.20 20.54 3.31
C LEU A 13 0.64 19.26 3.93
N LEU A 14 0.10 18.35 3.12
CA LEU A 14 -0.34 17.04 3.59
C LEU A 14 0.83 16.26 4.18
N TYR A 15 2.00 16.26 3.53
CA TYR A 15 3.20 15.62 4.04
C TYR A 15 3.62 16.14 5.40
N VAL A 16 3.67 17.47 5.57
CA VAL A 16 4.00 18.09 6.86
C VAL A 16 2.98 17.69 7.92
N LEU A 17 1.69 17.81 7.64
CA LEU A 17 0.61 17.47 8.58
C LEU A 17 0.73 16.02 9.08
N TYR A 18 0.82 15.06 8.16
CA TYR A 18 0.92 13.65 8.51
C TYR A 18 2.27 13.25 9.08
N THR A 19 3.35 13.98 8.74
CA THR A 19 4.65 13.82 9.39
C THR A 19 4.59 14.25 10.84
N VAL A 20 4.05 15.44 11.14
CA VAL A 20 3.89 15.93 12.52
C VAL A 20 3.07 14.93 13.34
N PHE A 21 1.92 14.51 12.81
CA PHE A 21 1.08 13.52 13.50
C PHE A 21 1.82 12.19 13.70
N GLY A 22 2.40 11.62 12.64
CA GLY A 22 3.14 10.36 12.70
C GLY A 22 4.33 10.38 13.65
N MET A 23 5.06 11.49 13.73
CA MET A 23 6.19 11.67 14.64
C MET A 23 5.78 11.55 16.11
N THR A 24 4.58 12.04 16.46
CA THR A 24 4.05 11.91 17.83
C THR A 24 3.62 10.48 18.18
N LEU A 25 3.35 9.66 17.15
CA LEU A 25 2.97 8.26 17.25
C LEU A 25 4.18 7.32 17.26
N LEU A 26 5.34 7.76 16.77
CA LEU A 26 6.53 6.93 16.74
C LEU A 26 6.94 6.46 18.16
N PRO A 27 7.24 5.16 18.32
CA PRO A 27 7.72 4.61 19.57
C PRO A 27 9.11 5.18 19.92
N ALA A 28 9.44 5.22 21.21
CA ALA A 28 10.67 5.85 21.69
C ALA A 28 11.94 5.26 21.07
N SER A 29 11.98 3.93 20.86
CA SER A 29 13.12 3.22 20.27
C SER A 29 13.44 3.61 18.82
N LEU A 30 12.51 4.29 18.12
CA LEU A 30 12.70 4.81 16.77
C LEU A 30 13.07 6.29 16.75
N ARG A 31 13.06 7.00 17.87
CA ARG A 31 13.34 8.45 17.93
C ARG A 31 14.78 8.81 18.29
N CYS A 32 15.69 7.84 18.38
CA CYS A 32 17.10 8.13 18.67
C CYS A 32 17.79 8.85 17.49
N GLU A 33 18.87 9.57 17.78
CA GLU A 33 19.55 10.43 16.81
C GLU A 33 20.04 9.66 15.57
N GLU A 34 20.57 8.45 15.75
CA GLU A 34 21.03 7.59 14.65
C GLU A 34 19.92 7.18 13.67
N LYS A 35 18.66 7.10 14.15
CA LYS A 35 17.49 6.69 13.36
C LYS A 35 16.67 7.87 12.87
N ARG A 36 16.97 9.08 13.34
CA ARG A 36 16.20 10.30 13.17
C ARG A 36 15.75 10.53 11.73
N THR A 37 16.67 10.47 10.77
CA THR A 37 16.37 10.70 9.34
C THR A 37 15.38 9.69 8.76
N PHE A 38 15.57 8.41 9.04
CA PHE A 38 14.69 7.36 8.50
C PHE A 38 13.35 7.29 9.22
N SER A 39 13.33 7.58 10.52
CA SER A 39 12.10 7.73 11.28
C SER A 39 11.27 8.92 10.82
N PHE A 40 11.90 10.03 10.41
CA PHE A 40 11.20 11.16 9.82
C PHE A 40 10.55 10.79 8.47
N LEU A 41 11.27 10.03 7.63
CA LEU A 41 10.73 9.52 6.36
C LEU A 41 9.58 8.51 6.57
N LEU A 42 9.62 7.75 7.67
CA LEU A 42 8.58 6.80 8.07
C LEU A 42 7.30 7.46 8.58
N ALA A 43 7.45 8.55 9.32
CA ALA A 43 6.38 9.24 10.02
C ALA A 43 5.13 9.57 9.16
N PRO A 44 5.23 10.16 7.96
CA PRO A 44 4.04 10.49 7.16
C PRO A 44 3.20 9.26 6.82
N LEU A 45 3.80 8.10 6.54
CA LEU A 45 3.06 6.86 6.29
C LEU A 45 2.32 6.40 7.55
N LEU A 46 2.98 6.45 8.73
CA LEU A 46 2.34 6.09 10.00
C LEU A 46 1.19 7.04 10.35
N GLY A 47 1.40 8.35 10.24
CA GLY A 47 0.40 9.36 10.52
C GLY A 47 -0.80 9.23 9.60
N ALA A 48 -0.55 9.09 8.29
CA ALA A 48 -1.59 8.85 7.29
C ALA A 48 -2.36 7.56 7.56
N ALA A 49 -1.68 6.46 7.88
CA ALA A 49 -2.32 5.16 8.10
C ALA A 49 -3.25 5.20 9.33
N VAL A 50 -2.81 5.81 10.43
CA VAL A 50 -3.65 5.97 11.63
C VAL A 50 -4.84 6.90 11.36
N TRP A 51 -4.63 7.95 10.57
CA TRP A 51 -5.69 8.90 10.22
C TRP A 51 -6.74 8.34 9.27
N ALA A 52 -6.33 7.49 8.32
CA ALA A 52 -7.19 6.93 7.29
C ALA A 52 -8.31 6.03 7.84
N VAL A 53 -8.15 5.50 9.07
CA VAL A 53 -9.13 4.57 9.66
C VAL A 53 -10.33 5.33 10.26
N PRO A 54 -11.57 4.85 10.08
CA PRO A 54 -12.70 5.23 10.92
C PRO A 54 -12.36 4.96 12.39
N GLY A 55 -12.58 5.91 13.29
CA GLY A 55 -12.24 5.77 14.71
C GLY A 55 -13.25 4.87 15.42
N PRO A 56 -13.03 4.54 16.71
CA PRO A 56 -13.89 3.63 17.47
C PRO A 56 -15.33 4.17 17.69
N LEU A 57 -15.52 5.49 17.59
CA LEU A 57 -16.82 6.18 17.77
C LEU A 57 -17.66 6.26 16.48
N TRP A 58 -17.26 5.55 15.42
CA TRP A 58 -17.81 5.68 14.07
C TRP A 58 -19.13 4.95 13.86
N LEU A 59 -20.14 5.34 14.63
CA LEU A 59 -21.47 4.74 14.50
C LEU A 59 -22.24 5.25 13.27
N PHE A 60 -21.93 6.44 12.72
CA PHE A 60 -22.73 7.02 11.62
C PHE A 60 -21.91 7.97 10.70
N SER A 61 -21.49 7.50 9.53
CA SER A 61 -21.08 8.30 8.34
C SER A 61 -19.88 9.26 8.44
N HIS A 62 -18.96 9.25 7.44
CA HIS A 62 -17.94 10.29 7.23
C HIS A 62 -18.65 11.65 7.05
N ASN A 63 -18.70 12.49 8.09
CA ASN A 63 -19.36 13.81 8.03
C ASN A 63 -18.44 14.95 8.55
N HIS A 64 -18.88 16.20 8.43
CA HIS A 64 -18.08 17.38 8.78
C HIS A 64 -17.75 17.46 10.28
N TRP A 65 -18.67 17.03 11.16
CA TRP A 65 -18.47 17.05 12.61
C TRP A 65 -17.43 16.03 13.05
N ASP A 66 -17.47 14.84 12.46
CA ASP A 66 -16.48 13.79 12.71
C ASP A 66 -15.08 14.23 12.31
N LEU A 67 -14.96 14.89 11.16
CA LEU A 67 -13.70 15.43 10.69
C LEU A 67 -13.17 16.54 11.61
N ALA A 68 -14.05 17.44 12.07
CA ALA A 68 -13.69 18.48 13.02
C ALA A 68 -13.21 17.90 14.35
N LEU A 69 -13.91 16.90 14.90
CA LEU A 69 -13.52 16.24 16.14
C LEU A 69 -12.17 15.52 16.01
N ARG A 70 -11.92 14.84 14.88
CA ARG A 70 -10.62 14.21 14.61
C ARG A 70 -9.48 15.21 14.54
N LEU A 71 -9.70 16.33 13.85
CA LEU A 71 -8.73 17.40 13.76
C LEU A 71 -8.43 17.96 15.15
N LEU A 72 -9.47 18.21 15.97
CA LEU A 72 -9.30 18.67 17.34
C LEU A 72 -8.49 17.68 18.18
N ILE A 73 -8.83 16.38 18.15
CA ILE A 73 -8.09 15.34 18.87
C ILE A 73 -6.64 15.28 18.41
N ALA A 74 -6.38 15.33 17.10
CA ALA A 74 -5.02 15.28 16.58
C ALA A 74 -4.21 16.53 16.93
N VAL A 75 -4.82 17.72 16.89
CA VAL A 75 -4.17 18.98 17.31
C VAL A 75 -3.83 18.93 18.79
N ILE A 76 -4.76 18.52 19.65
CA ILE A 76 -4.53 18.37 21.09
C ILE A 76 -3.42 17.34 21.34
N TRP A 77 -3.47 16.19 20.67
CA TRP A 77 -2.46 15.14 20.79
C TRP A 77 -1.07 15.62 20.37
N CYS A 78 -0.97 16.29 19.21
CA CYS A 78 0.28 16.87 18.72
C CYS A 78 0.78 17.95 19.68
N GLY A 79 -0.11 18.77 20.21
CA GLY A 79 0.16 19.79 21.23
C GLY A 79 0.76 19.18 22.50
N PHE A 80 0.21 18.09 23.04
CA PHE A 80 0.80 17.40 24.19
C PHE A 80 2.15 16.73 23.91
N ARG A 81 2.40 16.38 22.64
CA ARG A 81 3.56 15.59 22.22
C ARG A 81 4.57 16.42 21.42
N TRP A 82 4.48 17.74 21.44
CA TRP A 82 5.32 18.64 20.63
C TRP A 82 6.82 18.42 20.84
N LYS A 83 7.25 18.06 22.05
CA LYS A 83 8.66 17.75 22.39
C LYS A 83 9.21 16.51 21.67
N THR A 84 8.34 15.71 21.06
CA THR A 84 8.73 14.53 20.27
C THR A 84 9.03 14.87 18.82
N LEU A 85 8.68 16.10 18.38
CA LEU A 85 8.94 16.59 17.04
C LEU A 85 10.41 16.91 16.89
N PHE A 86 10.97 16.50 15.75
CA PHE A 86 12.34 16.78 15.40
C PHE A 86 12.44 16.92 13.88
N LEU A 87 13.37 17.76 13.42
CA LEU A 87 13.69 17.86 11.99
C LEU A 87 14.78 16.86 11.62
N PRO A 88 14.79 16.28 10.42
CA PRO A 88 15.87 15.42 9.98
C PRO A 88 17.18 16.23 9.89
N LYS A 89 18.32 15.54 10.02
CA LYS A 89 19.66 16.12 9.81
C LYS A 89 20.30 15.49 8.58
N GLY A 90 21.06 16.28 7.83
CA GLY A 90 21.94 15.80 6.77
C GLY A 90 21.37 15.88 5.35
N LYS A 91 22.28 16.07 4.38
CA LYS A 91 21.96 16.27 2.95
C LYS A 91 21.22 15.09 2.32
N THR A 92 21.47 13.87 2.79
CA THR A 92 20.81 12.65 2.28
C THR A 92 19.29 12.72 2.40
N PHE A 93 18.76 13.26 3.50
CA PHE A 93 17.32 13.42 3.66
C PHE A 93 16.74 14.30 2.56
N TYR A 94 17.32 15.50 2.36
CA TYR A 94 16.80 16.49 1.44
C TYR A 94 16.86 16.00 -0.02
N VAL A 95 17.93 15.31 -0.40
CA VAL A 95 18.05 14.71 -1.74
C VAL A 95 17.00 13.62 -1.95
N VAL A 96 16.87 12.70 -0.99
CA VAL A 96 15.87 11.61 -1.05
C VAL A 96 14.46 12.18 -1.11
N PHE A 97 14.14 13.13 -0.24
CA PHE A 97 12.85 13.78 -0.19
C PHE A 97 12.56 14.53 -1.49
N ALA A 98 13.51 15.31 -2.03
CA ALA A 98 13.33 16.06 -3.26
C ALA A 98 13.02 15.15 -4.46
N VAL A 99 13.71 14.01 -4.58
CA VAL A 99 13.45 13.03 -5.65
C VAL A 99 12.04 12.43 -5.52
N ILE A 100 11.66 11.99 -4.33
CA ILE A 100 10.34 11.39 -4.09
C ILE A 100 9.23 12.45 -4.26
N PHE A 101 9.47 13.69 -3.83
CA PHE A 101 8.54 14.79 -3.95
C PHE A 101 8.34 15.24 -5.40
N ALA A 102 9.41 15.34 -6.19
CA ALA A 102 9.30 15.62 -7.61
C ALA A 102 8.47 14.52 -8.33
N PHE A 103 8.71 13.26 -7.98
CA PHE A 103 7.93 12.14 -8.51
C PHE A 103 6.44 12.24 -8.13
N SER A 104 6.11 12.54 -6.87
CA SER A 104 4.72 12.64 -6.43
C SER A 104 3.95 13.77 -7.10
N VAL A 105 4.59 14.93 -7.31
CA VAL A 105 4.01 16.05 -8.06
C VAL A 105 3.77 15.67 -9.52
N GLY A 106 4.72 14.93 -10.14
CA GLY A 106 4.55 14.37 -11.47
C GLY A 106 3.32 13.46 -11.56
N ILE A 107 3.16 12.53 -10.61
CA ILE A 107 1.99 11.64 -10.52
C ILE A 107 0.69 12.45 -10.39
N SER A 108 0.62 13.43 -9.48
CA SER A 108 -0.56 14.31 -9.36
C SER A 108 -0.92 14.99 -10.67
N ARG A 109 0.08 15.51 -11.40
CA ARG A 109 -0.14 16.20 -12.67
C ARG A 109 -0.65 15.27 -13.76
N LEU A 110 -0.21 14.01 -13.78
CA LEU A 110 -0.57 13.05 -14.83
C LEU A 110 -1.98 12.49 -14.69
N VAL A 111 -2.57 12.58 -13.50
CA VAL A 111 -4.00 12.28 -13.28
C VAL A 111 -4.87 13.43 -13.75
N TYR A 112 -4.37 14.66 -13.63
CA TYR A 112 -5.12 15.86 -14.00
C TYR A 112 -5.26 16.01 -15.51
N PRO A 113 -6.45 16.35 -16.04
CA PRO A 113 -6.67 16.51 -17.47
C PRO A 113 -5.76 17.58 -18.09
N PHE A 114 -5.50 17.45 -19.40
CA PHE A 114 -4.81 18.47 -20.18
C PHE A 114 -5.80 19.11 -21.16
N GLU A 115 -5.86 20.43 -21.20
CA GLU A 115 -6.64 21.15 -22.21
C GLU A 115 -5.70 21.65 -23.30
N ILE A 116 -5.85 21.16 -24.53
CA ILE A 116 -5.03 21.55 -25.68
C ILE A 116 -5.96 21.75 -26.88
N GLY A 117 -5.89 22.91 -27.54
CA GLY A 117 -6.66 23.17 -28.77
C GLY A 117 -8.19 23.05 -28.61
N GLY A 118 -8.72 23.31 -27.41
CA GLY A 118 -10.14 23.14 -27.09
C GLY A 118 -10.57 21.70 -26.76
N GLY A 119 -9.65 20.73 -26.81
CA GLY A 119 -9.89 19.35 -26.39
C GLY A 119 -9.38 19.07 -24.98
N ALA A 120 -10.12 18.23 -24.23
CA ALA A 120 -9.69 17.69 -22.94
C ALA A 120 -9.07 16.29 -23.13
N TYR A 121 -7.83 16.13 -22.70
CA TYR A 121 -7.05 14.89 -22.80
C TYR A 121 -6.85 14.29 -21.42
N PHE A 122 -7.16 13.01 -21.31
CA PHE A 122 -7.03 12.25 -20.07
C PHE A 122 -5.96 11.19 -20.25
N ASN A 123 -5.25 10.88 -19.17
CA ASN A 123 -4.34 9.75 -19.18
C ASN A 123 -5.17 8.46 -19.28
N PHE A 124 -4.86 7.61 -20.26
CA PHE A 124 -5.54 6.32 -20.46
C PHE A 124 -5.52 5.44 -19.21
N ALA A 125 -4.47 5.53 -18.37
CA ALA A 125 -4.40 4.83 -17.10
C ALA A 125 -5.38 5.38 -16.03
N VAL A 126 -6.17 6.40 -16.34
CA VAL A 126 -7.24 6.99 -15.51
C VAL A 126 -8.60 6.79 -16.18
N TYR A 127 -8.74 5.75 -17.02
CA TYR A 127 -9.98 5.42 -17.74
C TYR A 127 -11.22 5.38 -16.83
N ASP A 128 -11.04 5.17 -15.53
CA ASP A 128 -12.08 5.13 -14.50
C ASP A 128 -12.08 6.36 -13.58
N HIS A 129 -12.45 7.55 -14.11
CA HIS A 129 -12.67 8.76 -13.31
C HIS A 129 -13.81 8.66 -12.28
N VAL A 130 -14.43 7.48 -12.12
CA VAL A 130 -15.42 7.22 -11.06
C VAL A 130 -14.86 7.58 -9.68
N ARG A 131 -13.53 7.55 -9.49
CA ARG A 131 -12.87 7.96 -8.24
C ARG A 131 -13.23 9.39 -7.81
N CYS A 132 -13.11 10.41 -8.68
CA CYS A 132 -13.47 11.78 -8.29
C CYS A 132 -14.96 11.92 -8.01
N ALA A 133 -15.80 11.17 -8.71
CA ALA A 133 -17.24 11.18 -8.49
C ALA A 133 -17.62 10.52 -7.15
N ILE A 134 -16.97 9.42 -6.76
CA ILE A 134 -17.11 8.81 -5.43
C ILE A 134 -16.61 9.79 -4.35
N VAL A 135 -15.44 10.41 -4.53
CA VAL A 135 -14.91 11.43 -3.62
C VAL A 135 -15.90 12.59 -3.44
N ASN A 136 -16.48 13.06 -4.55
CA ASN A 136 -17.51 14.10 -4.52
C ASN A 136 -18.77 13.64 -3.79
N SER A 137 -19.24 12.42 -4.03
CA SER A 137 -20.41 11.88 -3.32
C SER A 137 -20.17 11.85 -1.81
N ILE A 138 -19.00 11.41 -1.35
CA ILE A 138 -18.71 11.37 0.09
C ILE A 138 -18.60 12.77 0.66
N ALA A 139 -17.97 13.69 -0.07
CA ALA A 139 -17.78 15.05 0.41
C ALA A 139 -19.12 15.78 0.64
N ASN A 140 -20.15 15.45 -0.14
CA ASN A 140 -21.46 16.08 -0.06
C ASN A 140 -22.48 15.29 0.79
N PHE A 141 -22.43 13.96 0.76
CA PHE A 141 -23.47 13.09 1.36
C PHE A 141 -22.94 12.14 2.45
N GLY A 142 -21.62 12.10 2.66
CA GLY A 142 -20.97 11.21 3.61
C GLY A 142 -20.88 9.76 3.12
N THR A 143 -20.76 8.82 4.06
CA THR A 143 -20.69 7.37 3.74
C THR A 143 -21.95 6.63 4.20
N PRO A 144 -22.40 5.60 3.45
CA PRO A 144 -21.78 5.09 2.22
C PRO A 144 -21.95 6.04 1.02
N PRO A 145 -21.03 6.05 0.05
CA PRO A 145 -21.19 6.88 -1.14
C PRO A 145 -22.40 6.42 -1.96
N VAL A 146 -23.07 7.39 -2.58
CA VAL A 146 -24.06 7.13 -3.62
C VAL A 146 -23.30 6.84 -4.90
N ASN A 147 -23.66 5.74 -5.60
CA ASN A 147 -23.06 5.49 -6.90
C ASN A 147 -23.51 6.59 -7.87
N PRO A 148 -22.58 7.33 -8.49
CA PRO A 148 -22.94 8.31 -9.50
C PRO A 148 -23.57 7.68 -10.76
N TRP A 149 -23.48 6.35 -10.91
CA TRP A 149 -23.92 5.62 -12.11
C TRP A 149 -25.21 4.87 -11.84
N LEU A 150 -26.14 4.98 -12.78
CA LEU A 150 -27.42 4.26 -12.77
C LEU A 150 -27.32 3.07 -13.73
N ALA A 151 -27.95 1.96 -13.37
CA ALA A 151 -28.17 0.83 -14.27
C ALA A 151 -29.22 1.21 -15.33
N ASP A 152 -29.37 0.37 -16.35
CA ASP A 152 -30.32 0.58 -17.46
C ASP A 152 -31.78 0.75 -16.98
N ASN A 153 -32.11 0.22 -15.79
CA ASN A 153 -33.42 0.38 -15.14
C ASN A 153 -33.54 1.66 -14.29
N GLY A 154 -32.56 2.56 -14.34
CA GLY A 154 -32.52 3.82 -13.60
C GLY A 154 -32.19 3.70 -12.11
N GLN A 155 -31.93 2.50 -11.59
CA GLN A 155 -31.52 2.31 -10.19
C GLN A 155 -30.02 2.54 -10.03
N PRO A 156 -29.55 3.14 -8.92
CA PRO A 156 -28.12 3.24 -8.63
C PRO A 156 -27.45 1.86 -8.65
N VAL A 157 -26.36 1.73 -9.41
CA VAL A 157 -25.56 0.50 -9.39
C VAL A 157 -24.94 0.37 -8.00
N ALA A 158 -24.98 -0.80 -7.36
CA ALA A 158 -24.29 -0.98 -6.09
C ALA A 158 -22.77 -0.75 -6.28
N LEU A 159 -22.15 0.09 -5.45
CA LEU A 159 -20.69 0.22 -5.44
C LEU A 159 -20.09 -1.01 -4.75
N PHE A 160 -19.70 -2.01 -5.54
CA PHE A 160 -19.12 -3.27 -5.05
C PHE A 160 -17.77 -3.08 -4.34
N TYR A 161 -17.08 -1.95 -4.55
CA TYR A 161 -15.73 -1.69 -4.03
C TYR A 161 -15.59 -0.29 -3.43
N TYR A 162 -16.08 -0.10 -2.21
CA TYR A 162 -15.74 1.10 -1.46
C TYR A 162 -14.43 0.93 -0.70
N TYR A 163 -13.40 1.65 -1.14
CA TYR A 163 -12.14 1.77 -0.42
C TYR A 163 -12.18 2.99 0.50
N GLY A 164 -11.76 2.79 1.74
CA GLY A 164 -11.60 3.85 2.73
C GLY A 164 -10.70 5.00 2.31
N TRP A 165 -9.85 4.78 1.31
CA TRP A 165 -9.05 5.82 0.67
C TRP A 165 -9.92 6.93 0.05
N TYR A 166 -11.08 6.62 -0.52
CA TYR A 166 -11.97 7.65 -1.07
C TYR A 166 -12.52 8.54 0.06
N ALA A 167 -12.87 7.94 1.20
CA ALA A 167 -13.28 8.63 2.41
C ALA A 167 -12.17 9.55 2.94
N TRP A 168 -10.92 9.09 2.82
CA TRP A 168 -9.76 9.89 3.17
C TRP A 168 -9.58 11.07 2.21
N ALA A 169 -9.70 10.84 0.90
CA ALA A 169 -9.57 11.89 -0.09
C ALA A 169 -10.69 12.94 -0.01
N ALA A 170 -11.92 12.52 0.31
CA ALA A 170 -13.08 13.40 0.48
C ALA A 170 -12.95 14.40 1.62
N GLN A 171 -12.04 14.19 2.57
CA GLN A 171 -11.80 15.16 3.64
C GLN A 171 -11.21 16.47 3.13
N LEU A 172 -10.43 16.43 2.05
CA LEU A 172 -9.85 17.63 1.46
C LEU A 172 -10.93 18.59 0.90
N PRO A 173 -11.87 18.17 0.03
CA PRO A 173 -12.96 19.03 -0.41
C PRO A 173 -13.90 19.42 0.73
N MET A 174 -14.13 18.55 1.74
CA MET A 174 -14.93 18.91 2.92
C MET A 174 -14.32 20.09 3.69
N LEU A 175 -13.00 20.11 3.88
CA LEU A 175 -12.28 21.13 4.67
C LEU A 175 -11.98 22.41 3.89
N THR A 176 -11.63 22.27 2.61
CA THR A 176 -11.03 23.37 1.82
C THR A 176 -11.91 23.84 0.67
N LYS A 177 -13.04 23.16 0.42
CA LYS A 177 -13.96 23.44 -0.70
C LYS A 177 -13.31 23.34 -2.09
N VAL A 178 -12.13 22.72 -2.21
CA VAL A 178 -11.52 22.42 -3.51
C VAL A 178 -12.38 21.40 -4.28
N PRO A 179 -12.33 21.38 -5.62
CA PRO A 179 -13.02 20.37 -6.41
C PRO A 179 -12.56 18.93 -6.10
N ALA A 180 -13.47 17.96 -6.17
CA ALA A 180 -13.16 16.55 -5.90
C ALA A 180 -12.07 15.97 -6.82
N LEU A 181 -12.03 16.40 -8.10
CA LEU A 181 -10.97 16.02 -9.04
C LEU A 181 -9.60 16.51 -8.57
N PHE A 182 -9.51 17.76 -8.11
CA PHE A 182 -8.26 18.31 -7.57
C PHE A 182 -7.82 17.52 -6.33
N ALA A 183 -8.77 17.18 -5.46
CA ALA A 183 -8.50 16.37 -4.29
C ALA A 183 -8.03 14.96 -4.63
N GLU A 184 -8.63 14.28 -5.60
CA GLU A 184 -8.18 12.98 -6.10
C GLU A 184 -6.73 13.06 -6.61
N CYS A 185 -6.41 14.08 -7.43
CA CYS A 185 -5.06 14.26 -7.98
C CYS A 185 -4.03 14.50 -6.87
N CYS A 186 -4.34 15.36 -5.90
CA CYS A 186 -3.49 15.59 -4.73
C CYS A 186 -3.29 14.32 -3.93
N MET A 187 -4.37 13.62 -3.60
CA MET A 187 -4.31 12.41 -2.76
C MET A 187 -3.60 11.26 -3.46
N THR A 188 -3.63 11.21 -4.79
CA THR A 188 -2.87 10.24 -5.57
C THR A 188 -1.36 10.48 -5.46
N GLY A 189 -0.91 11.72 -5.70
CA GLY A 189 0.50 12.08 -5.50
C GLY A 189 0.93 11.97 -4.04
N PHE A 190 0.10 12.41 -3.10
CA PHE A 190 0.35 12.26 -1.67
C PHE A 190 0.50 10.79 -1.24
N SER A 191 -0.31 9.88 -1.79
CA SER A 191 -0.15 8.44 -1.57
C SER A 191 1.23 7.96 -2.05
N ALA A 192 1.67 8.38 -3.24
CA ALA A 192 3.02 8.07 -3.73
C ALA A 192 4.10 8.64 -2.81
N LEU A 193 3.99 9.91 -2.40
CA LEU A 193 4.95 10.59 -1.54
C LEU A 193 5.13 9.87 -0.20
N THR A 194 4.02 9.53 0.46
CA THR A 194 4.03 8.86 1.77
C THR A 194 4.48 7.41 1.69
N VAL A 195 4.04 6.65 0.69
CA VAL A 195 4.46 5.27 0.47
C VAL A 195 5.97 5.19 0.21
N LEU A 196 6.47 5.97 -0.74
CA LEU A 196 7.89 5.95 -1.10
C LEU A 196 8.77 6.46 0.05
N SER A 197 8.36 7.54 0.73
CA SER A 197 9.07 8.02 1.92
C SER A 197 9.07 6.96 3.03
N GLY A 198 7.90 6.39 3.32
CA GLY A 198 7.71 5.42 4.39
C GLY A 198 8.52 4.15 4.18
N LEU A 199 8.42 3.57 2.99
CA LEU A 199 9.22 2.40 2.60
C LEU A 199 10.72 2.71 2.64
N THR A 200 11.15 3.91 2.23
CA THR A 200 12.56 4.33 2.33
C THR A 200 13.01 4.45 3.79
N GLY A 201 12.14 4.96 4.67
CA GLY A 201 12.36 4.97 6.12
C GLY A 201 12.55 3.56 6.67
N ILE A 202 11.65 2.63 6.34
CA ILE A 202 11.75 1.21 6.76
C ILE A 202 13.04 0.59 6.22
N ALA A 203 13.36 0.79 4.95
CA ALA A 203 14.56 0.28 4.30
C ALA A 203 15.84 0.76 5.01
N GLY A 204 15.91 2.05 5.35
CA GLY A 204 16.99 2.62 6.12
C GLY A 204 17.12 2.02 7.52
N LEU A 205 16.00 1.88 8.23
CA LEU A 205 15.94 1.24 9.55
C LEU A 205 16.29 -0.25 9.52
N CYS A 206 16.07 -0.94 8.40
CA CYS A 206 16.47 -2.32 8.17
C CYS A 206 17.96 -2.49 7.81
N GLY A 207 18.72 -1.40 7.66
CA GLY A 207 20.17 -1.41 7.49
C GLY A 207 20.69 -0.90 6.15
N LEU A 208 19.83 -0.61 5.17
CA LEU A 208 20.30 0.00 3.91
C LEU A 208 20.88 1.40 4.11
N GLY A 209 20.51 2.10 5.18
CA GLY A 209 21.09 3.40 5.54
C GLY A 209 22.57 3.36 5.88
N LYS A 210 23.11 2.18 6.22
CA LYS A 210 24.55 1.99 6.48
C LYS A 210 25.35 1.64 5.23
N LYS A 211 24.67 1.34 4.11
CA LYS A 211 25.30 1.02 2.83
C LYS A 211 25.50 2.29 2.01
N LYS A 212 26.67 2.44 1.41
CA LYS A 212 27.05 3.63 0.62
C LYS A 212 26.01 4.04 -0.43
N TYR A 213 25.39 3.06 -1.10
CA TYR A 213 24.40 3.30 -2.16
C TYR A 213 23.04 2.62 -1.92
N GLY A 214 22.83 1.98 -0.76
CA GLY A 214 21.66 1.12 -0.54
C GLY A 214 20.33 1.85 -0.65
N ILE A 215 20.25 3.08 -0.12
CA ILE A 215 19.05 3.91 -0.22
C ILE A 215 18.80 4.40 -1.65
N GLY A 216 19.86 4.79 -2.37
CA GLY A 216 19.75 5.21 -3.77
C GLY A 216 19.27 4.08 -4.67
N ALA A 217 19.88 2.90 -4.54
CA ALA A 217 19.47 1.68 -5.25
C ALA A 217 18.02 1.30 -4.95
N PHE A 218 17.60 1.40 -3.68
CA PHE A 218 16.23 1.14 -3.27
C PHE A 218 15.24 2.11 -3.90
N ILE A 219 15.49 3.42 -3.83
CA ILE A 219 14.62 4.43 -4.45
C ILE A 219 14.55 4.21 -5.95
N PHE A 220 15.69 3.98 -6.61
CA PHE A 220 15.71 3.67 -8.04
C PHE A 220 14.83 2.45 -8.37
N SER A 221 14.94 1.38 -7.58
CA SER A 221 14.14 0.16 -7.76
C SER A 221 12.63 0.40 -7.55
N LEU A 222 12.26 1.31 -6.63
CA LEU A 222 10.86 1.67 -6.38
C LEU A 222 10.29 2.58 -7.47
N LEU A 223 11.05 3.57 -7.93
CA LEU A 223 10.58 4.53 -8.94
C LEU A 223 10.55 3.91 -10.33
N PHE A 224 11.53 3.07 -10.65
CA PHE A 224 11.76 2.51 -11.98
C PHE A 224 11.68 0.98 -11.97
N MET A 225 10.52 0.45 -11.55
CA MET A 225 10.16 -0.93 -11.90
C MET A 225 9.94 -1.01 -13.41
N VAL A 226 11.04 -1.16 -14.16
CA VAL A 226 10.98 -1.19 -15.63
C VAL A 226 10.39 -2.53 -16.06
N SER A 227 9.21 -2.48 -16.66
CA SER A 227 8.67 -3.62 -17.38
C SER A 227 9.57 -3.90 -18.59
N SER A 228 10.11 -5.10 -18.66
CA SER A 228 10.84 -5.59 -19.84
C SER A 228 9.91 -6.09 -20.94
N ALA A 229 8.58 -5.96 -20.78
CA ALA A 229 7.59 -6.49 -21.72
C ALA A 229 7.76 -5.98 -23.14
N GLN A 230 7.98 -4.67 -23.28
CA GLN A 230 8.15 -4.06 -24.59
C GLN A 230 9.48 -4.45 -25.24
N PHE A 231 10.51 -4.69 -24.42
CA PHE A 231 11.79 -5.20 -24.90
C PHE A 231 11.67 -6.66 -25.35
N MET A 232 11.07 -7.51 -24.53
CA MET A 232 10.82 -8.93 -24.85
C MET A 232 9.92 -9.11 -26.07
N ARG A 233 8.91 -8.26 -26.26
CA ARG A 233 8.06 -8.24 -27.45
C ARG A 233 8.84 -7.98 -28.74
N ARG A 234 9.92 -7.19 -28.67
CA ARG A 234 10.78 -6.91 -29.82
C ARG A 234 11.79 -8.02 -30.10
N LEU A 235 12.18 -8.79 -29.07
CA LEU A 235 13.19 -9.85 -29.20
C LEU A 235 12.62 -11.21 -29.58
N LEU A 236 11.38 -11.52 -29.18
CA LEU A 236 10.77 -12.82 -29.42
C LEU A 236 9.88 -12.80 -30.67
N PRO A 237 9.82 -13.92 -31.43
CA PRO A 237 8.78 -14.09 -32.44
C PRO A 237 7.39 -13.89 -31.83
N GLU A 238 6.49 -13.25 -32.58
CA GLU A 238 5.16 -12.88 -32.09
C GLU A 238 4.36 -14.10 -31.57
N SER A 239 4.45 -15.25 -32.25
CA SER A 239 3.82 -16.50 -31.82
C SER A 239 4.35 -17.01 -30.47
N VAL A 240 5.67 -16.87 -30.23
CA VAL A 240 6.30 -17.26 -28.96
C VAL A 240 5.92 -16.28 -27.86
N PHE A 241 5.93 -14.98 -28.16
CA PHE A 241 5.52 -13.96 -27.21
C PHE A 241 4.06 -14.15 -26.78
N HIS A 242 3.12 -14.32 -27.71
CA HIS A 242 1.71 -14.58 -27.38
C HIS A 242 1.49 -15.94 -26.71
N THR A 243 2.34 -16.93 -26.95
CA THR A 243 2.26 -18.20 -26.21
C THR A 243 2.73 -18.04 -24.77
N LEU A 244 3.78 -17.26 -24.52
CA LEU A 244 4.32 -17.02 -23.19
C LEU A 244 3.54 -15.94 -22.41
N ASN A 245 2.83 -15.08 -23.14
CA ASN A 245 2.01 -13.98 -22.67
C ASN A 245 0.67 -13.98 -23.43
N PRO A 246 -0.18 -15.01 -23.21
CA PRO A 246 -1.48 -15.12 -23.87
C PRO A 246 -2.24 -13.81 -23.69
N ALA A 247 -2.48 -13.17 -24.84
CA ALA A 247 -2.69 -11.75 -25.04
C ALA A 247 -3.57 -11.05 -23.98
N SER A 248 -3.17 -9.85 -23.58
CA SER A 248 -4.07 -8.73 -23.18
C SER A 248 -4.98 -8.86 -21.95
N GLY A 249 -5.10 -10.03 -21.30
CA GLY A 249 -5.89 -10.21 -20.07
C GLY A 249 -5.15 -9.89 -18.77
N PHE A 250 -3.83 -9.65 -18.86
CA PHE A 250 -2.92 -9.35 -17.74
C PHE A 250 -2.75 -7.85 -17.46
N VAL A 251 -3.78 -7.06 -17.75
CA VAL A 251 -3.88 -5.68 -17.25
C VAL A 251 -4.04 -5.78 -15.73
N GLY A 252 -3.12 -5.21 -14.94
CA GLY A 252 -3.31 -5.22 -13.48
C GLY A 252 -2.07 -4.87 -12.66
N PHE A 253 -0.92 -5.48 -12.93
CA PHE A 253 0.33 -5.13 -12.24
C PHE A 253 1.30 -4.43 -13.19
N TRP A 254 1.16 -3.12 -13.21
CA TRP A 254 2.00 -2.23 -14.00
C TRP A 254 3.29 -1.88 -13.22
N PRO A 255 4.25 -1.15 -13.81
CA PRO A 255 5.25 -0.42 -13.04
C PRO A 255 4.60 0.39 -11.90
N ASN A 256 5.34 0.64 -10.81
CA ASN A 256 4.84 1.39 -9.65
C ASN A 256 4.18 2.73 -10.03
N PHE A 257 4.73 3.41 -11.04
CA PHE A 257 4.19 4.65 -11.57
C PHE A 257 2.73 4.54 -12.01
N ASP A 258 2.42 3.57 -12.87
CA ASP A 258 1.06 3.34 -13.39
C ASP A 258 0.13 2.85 -12.27
N ASN A 259 0.62 2.04 -11.32
CA ASN A 259 -0.19 1.60 -10.19
C ASN A 259 -0.56 2.74 -9.24
N PHE A 260 0.30 3.75 -9.08
CA PHE A 260 -0.07 4.95 -8.32
C PHE A 260 -1.16 5.75 -9.04
N ILE A 261 -1.06 5.89 -10.37
CA ILE A 261 -2.06 6.59 -11.17
C ILE A 261 -3.41 5.86 -11.12
N TRP A 262 -3.40 4.53 -11.28
CA TRP A 262 -4.60 3.70 -11.36
C TRP A 262 -5.20 3.34 -10.00
N SER A 263 -4.37 3.02 -9.01
CA SER A 263 -4.80 2.40 -7.76
C SER A 263 -4.00 2.85 -6.52
N PRO A 264 -3.98 4.15 -6.20
CA PRO A 264 -3.20 4.68 -5.09
C PRO A 264 -3.59 4.06 -3.73
N HIS A 265 -4.84 3.65 -3.58
CA HIS A 265 -5.36 2.96 -2.40
C HIS A 265 -4.74 1.57 -2.17
N HIS A 266 -4.51 0.79 -3.23
CA HIS A 266 -3.81 -0.50 -3.14
C HIS A 266 -2.34 -0.30 -2.78
N MET A 267 -1.69 0.68 -3.42
CA MET A 267 -0.30 1.02 -3.18
C MET A 267 -0.07 1.47 -1.73
N PHE A 268 -0.96 2.31 -1.20
CA PHE A 268 -0.95 2.74 0.19
C PHE A 268 -1.18 1.57 1.14
N SER A 269 -2.24 0.78 0.93
CA SER A 269 -2.57 -0.38 1.77
C SER A 269 -1.42 -1.39 1.85
N GLY A 270 -0.79 -1.73 0.72
CA GLY A 270 0.38 -2.62 0.69
C GLY A 270 1.57 -2.08 1.50
N ALA A 271 1.78 -0.76 1.49
CA ALA A 271 2.84 -0.13 2.28
C ALA A 271 2.51 -0.13 3.79
N VAL A 272 1.23 0.04 4.14
CA VAL A 272 0.75 -0.10 5.52
C VAL A 272 0.97 -1.53 6.03
N VAL A 273 0.81 -2.56 5.20
CA VAL A 273 1.15 -3.95 5.56
C VAL A 273 2.65 -4.09 5.85
N VAL A 274 3.53 -3.52 5.03
CA VAL A 274 4.99 -3.55 5.28
C VAL A 274 5.32 -2.82 6.60
N LEU A 275 4.72 -1.66 6.86
CA LEU A 275 4.85 -0.92 8.13
C LEU A 275 4.33 -1.74 9.33
N LEU A 276 3.18 -2.40 9.19
CA LEU A 276 2.62 -3.26 10.21
C LEU A 276 3.58 -4.39 10.58
N LEU A 277 4.12 -5.10 9.58
CA LEU A 277 5.09 -6.17 9.81
C LEU A 277 6.33 -5.63 10.51
N PHE A 278 6.80 -4.44 10.11
CA PHE A 278 7.88 -3.74 10.80
C PHE A 278 7.57 -3.49 12.27
N CYS A 279 6.42 -2.87 12.57
CA CYS A 279 5.97 -2.61 13.94
C CYS A 279 5.77 -3.90 14.77
N TYR A 280 5.24 -4.96 14.16
CA TYR A 280 5.07 -6.27 14.80
C TYR A 280 6.41 -6.85 15.24
N PHE A 281 7.42 -6.81 14.36
CA PHE A 281 8.76 -7.25 14.73
C PHE A 281 9.41 -6.35 15.78
N GLN A 282 9.17 -5.05 15.78
CA GLN A 282 9.62 -4.19 16.88
C GLN A 282 8.96 -4.63 18.20
N MET A 283 7.64 -4.85 18.22
CA MET A 283 6.88 -5.26 19.41
C MET A 283 7.43 -6.55 20.03
N LEU A 284 7.78 -7.54 19.19
CA LEU A 284 8.32 -8.81 19.67
C LEU A 284 9.70 -8.67 20.35
N ASN A 285 10.49 -7.67 19.97
CA ASN A 285 11.89 -7.53 20.36
C ASN A 285 12.16 -6.42 21.39
N VAL A 286 11.31 -5.40 21.47
CA VAL A 286 11.39 -4.35 22.50
C VAL A 286 11.28 -4.98 23.90
N LYS A 287 12.02 -4.42 24.87
CA LYS A 287 12.00 -4.90 26.27
C LYS A 287 10.92 -4.19 27.09
N GLU A 288 10.73 -2.89 26.88
CA GLU A 288 9.84 -2.05 27.68
C GLU A 288 8.36 -2.41 27.47
N ARG A 289 7.63 -2.73 28.55
CA ARG A 289 6.22 -3.13 28.48
C ARG A 289 5.32 -2.03 27.90
N ARG A 290 5.55 -0.77 28.27
CA ARG A 290 4.76 0.37 27.79
C ARG A 290 4.87 0.52 26.28
N GLU A 291 6.08 0.42 25.75
CA GLU A 291 6.34 0.50 24.31
C GLU A 291 5.73 -0.68 23.55
N LYS A 292 5.75 -1.90 24.13
CA LYS A 292 5.04 -3.05 23.55
C LYS A 292 3.53 -2.84 23.45
N LEU A 293 2.91 -2.33 24.50
CA LEU A 293 1.47 -2.07 24.51
C LEU A 293 1.12 -0.95 23.52
N TRP A 294 1.96 0.08 23.44
CA TRP A 294 1.80 1.13 22.43
C TRP A 294 1.90 0.58 21.00
N LEU A 295 2.91 -0.24 20.73
CA LEU A 295 3.05 -0.91 19.44
C LEU A 295 1.86 -1.82 19.14
N ALA A 296 1.31 -2.52 20.13
CA ALA A 296 0.10 -3.33 19.95
C ALA A 296 -1.11 -2.49 19.53
N VAL A 297 -1.32 -1.32 20.15
CA VAL A 297 -2.38 -0.38 19.73
C VAL A 297 -2.16 0.06 18.29
N LEU A 298 -0.94 0.48 17.94
CA LEU A 298 -0.60 0.87 16.56
C LEU A 298 -0.83 -0.27 15.58
N ILE A 299 -0.41 -1.49 15.91
CA ILE A 299 -0.60 -2.69 15.08
C ILE A 299 -2.09 -2.91 14.82
N GLY A 300 -2.96 -2.85 15.84
CA GLY A 300 -4.41 -2.98 15.67
C GLY A 300 -4.99 -1.94 14.71
N ILE A 301 -4.58 -0.67 14.85
CA ILE A 301 -5.01 0.42 13.95
C ILE A 301 -4.46 0.21 12.54
N LEU A 302 -3.21 -0.23 12.38
CA LEU A 302 -2.60 -0.47 11.07
C LEU A 302 -3.26 -1.65 10.33
N VAL A 303 -3.67 -2.71 11.03
CA VAL A 303 -4.48 -3.81 10.47
C VAL A 303 -5.81 -3.28 9.95
N ALA A 304 -6.49 -2.45 10.75
CA ALA A 304 -7.74 -1.80 10.36
C ALA A 304 -7.53 -0.88 9.13
N SER A 305 -6.47 -0.08 9.14
CA SER A 305 -6.11 0.84 8.06
C SER A 305 -5.82 0.13 6.74
N ALA A 306 -4.99 -0.92 6.76
CA ALA A 306 -4.67 -1.69 5.57
C ALA A 306 -5.94 -2.29 4.96
N SER A 307 -6.77 -2.93 5.78
CA SER A 307 -8.03 -3.58 5.35
C SER A 307 -9.05 -2.56 4.83
N PHE A 308 -9.23 -1.44 5.54
CA PHE A 308 -10.16 -0.38 5.17
C PHE A 308 -9.75 0.34 3.88
N THR A 309 -8.45 0.60 3.71
CA THR A 309 -7.92 1.22 2.47
C THR A 309 -8.02 0.25 1.30
N SER A 310 -7.81 -1.04 1.51
CA SER A 310 -8.02 -2.07 0.50
C SER A 310 -8.15 -3.47 1.12
N VAL A 311 -9.28 -4.13 0.89
CA VAL A 311 -9.45 -5.55 1.24
C VAL A 311 -8.43 -6.42 0.52
N TYR A 312 -8.17 -6.16 -0.76
CA TYR A 312 -7.30 -7.00 -1.59
C TYR A 312 -5.82 -6.82 -1.24
N ALA A 313 -5.31 -5.59 -1.22
CA ALA A 313 -3.90 -5.36 -0.91
C ALA A 313 -3.60 -5.47 0.60
N GLY A 314 -4.60 -5.22 1.45
CA GLY A 314 -4.47 -5.23 2.91
C GLY A 314 -4.86 -6.57 3.51
N ALA A 315 -6.16 -6.91 3.50
CA ALA A 315 -6.67 -8.08 4.24
C ALA A 315 -6.06 -9.41 3.77
N PHE A 316 -5.88 -9.63 2.47
CA PHE A 316 -5.23 -10.85 1.97
C PHE A 316 -3.76 -10.94 2.36
N ALA A 317 -3.01 -9.83 2.23
CA ALA A 317 -1.62 -9.80 2.66
C ALA A 317 -1.48 -10.08 4.17
N LEU A 318 -2.48 -9.67 4.97
CA LEU A 318 -2.55 -10.01 6.41
C LEU A 318 -2.86 -11.48 6.65
N VAL A 319 -3.74 -12.09 5.87
CA VAL A 319 -3.99 -13.55 5.92
C VAL A 319 -2.68 -14.30 5.63
N TYR A 320 -1.93 -13.92 4.60
CA TYR A 320 -0.65 -14.55 4.28
C TYR A 320 0.39 -14.33 5.38
N ALA A 321 0.47 -13.13 5.95
CA ALA A 321 1.31 -12.87 7.11
C ALA A 321 0.93 -13.74 8.32
N GLY A 322 -0.36 -13.98 8.54
CA GLY A 322 -0.88 -14.89 9.56
C GLY A 322 -0.46 -16.34 9.32
N ILE A 323 -0.56 -16.83 8.07
CA ILE A 323 -0.09 -18.16 7.68
C ILE A 323 1.42 -18.31 7.95
N VAL A 324 2.22 -17.31 7.56
CA VAL A 324 3.67 -17.31 7.83
C VAL A 324 3.96 -17.31 9.33
N ALA A 325 3.24 -16.50 10.11
CA ALA A 325 3.38 -16.47 11.56
C ALA A 325 3.03 -17.82 12.19
N MET A 326 2.00 -18.51 11.69
CA MET A 326 1.62 -19.86 12.13
C MET A 326 2.71 -20.88 11.81
N ILE A 327 3.24 -20.88 10.58
CA ILE A 327 4.36 -21.76 10.17
C ILE A 327 5.55 -21.54 11.10
N LEU A 328 5.94 -20.29 11.34
CA LEU A 328 7.04 -19.96 12.24
C LEU A 328 6.77 -20.32 13.70
N TYR A 329 5.52 -20.21 14.15
CA TYR A 329 5.12 -20.60 15.50
C TYR A 329 5.28 -22.11 15.73
N ILE A 330 4.92 -22.92 14.73
CA ILE A 330 5.05 -24.38 14.77
C ILE A 330 6.53 -24.78 14.62
N ALA A 331 7.21 -24.26 13.60
CA ALA A 331 8.54 -24.73 13.18
C ALA A 331 9.70 -24.11 13.97
N TRP A 332 9.53 -22.94 14.62
CA TRP A 332 10.64 -22.19 15.20
C TRP A 332 10.42 -21.87 16.69
N GLY A 333 11.03 -22.67 17.56
CA GLY A 333 10.85 -22.58 19.02
C GLY A 333 11.17 -21.22 19.64
N SER A 334 12.15 -20.45 19.13
CA SER A 334 12.42 -19.10 19.64
C SER A 334 11.42 -18.03 19.18
N PHE A 335 10.71 -18.25 18.06
CA PHE A 335 9.61 -17.40 17.62
C PHE A 335 8.39 -17.71 18.49
N ARG A 336 8.07 -19.00 18.66
CA ARG A 336 7.03 -19.48 19.60
C ARG A 336 7.15 -18.87 20.99
N ARG A 337 8.34 -18.94 21.59
CA ARG A 337 8.61 -18.32 22.91
C ARG A 337 8.38 -16.81 22.91
N ARG A 338 8.76 -16.10 21.85
CA ARG A 338 8.53 -14.65 21.73
C ARG A 338 7.05 -14.31 21.58
N VAL A 339 6.28 -15.09 20.81
CA VAL A 339 4.83 -14.90 20.68
C VAL A 339 4.16 -15.13 22.03
N ASN A 340 4.43 -16.27 22.69
CA ASN A 340 3.81 -16.63 23.98
C ASN A 340 4.09 -15.59 25.07
N ARG A 341 5.33 -15.08 25.14
CA ARG A 341 5.69 -14.02 26.10
C ARG A 341 4.93 -12.71 25.88
N ASN A 342 4.43 -12.47 24.67
CA ASN A 342 3.77 -11.23 24.30
C ASN A 342 2.26 -11.43 24.07
N ILE A 343 1.61 -12.47 24.61
CA ILE A 343 0.19 -12.76 24.36
C ILE A 343 -0.74 -11.57 24.65
N LEU A 344 -0.52 -10.84 25.75
CA LEU A 344 -1.33 -9.67 26.11
C LEU A 344 -1.28 -8.55 25.05
N PRO A 345 -0.09 -8.11 24.57
CA PRO A 345 0.01 -7.25 23.38
C PRO A 345 -0.77 -7.76 22.16
N HIS A 346 -0.78 -9.06 21.87
CA HIS A 346 -1.56 -9.59 20.74
C HIS A 346 -3.07 -9.43 20.96
N LEU A 347 -3.56 -9.78 22.16
CA LEU A 347 -4.98 -9.60 22.51
C LEU A 347 -5.39 -8.13 22.43
N LEU A 348 -4.54 -7.22 22.88
CA LEU A 348 -4.78 -5.77 22.76
C LEU A 348 -4.85 -5.33 21.28
N ALA A 349 -3.91 -5.80 20.44
CA ALA A 349 -3.93 -5.47 19.01
C ALA A 349 -5.21 -5.97 18.32
N ILE A 350 -5.67 -7.18 18.67
CA ILE A 350 -6.93 -7.75 18.17
C ILE A 350 -8.12 -6.91 18.62
N ALA A 351 -8.19 -6.57 19.92
CA ALA A 351 -9.28 -5.75 20.45
C ALA A 351 -9.36 -4.37 19.77
N VAL A 352 -8.21 -3.72 19.57
CA VAL A 352 -8.12 -2.42 18.86
C VAL A 352 -8.52 -2.58 17.40
N PHE A 353 -8.08 -3.63 16.72
CA PHE A 353 -8.47 -3.91 15.34
C PHE A 353 -9.99 -4.06 15.20
N ILE A 354 -10.61 -4.91 16.03
CA ILE A 354 -12.07 -5.13 16.02
C ILE A 354 -12.79 -3.79 16.24
N LEU A 355 -12.35 -3.03 17.24
CA LEU A 355 -12.96 -1.75 17.59
C LEU A 355 -12.90 -0.73 16.43
N PHE A 356 -11.76 -0.63 15.74
CA PHE A 356 -11.57 0.32 14.63
C PHE A 356 -12.13 -0.16 13.29
N SER A 357 -12.37 -1.47 13.13
CA SER A 357 -12.93 -2.05 11.90
C SER A 357 -14.42 -2.39 12.00
N PHE A 358 -15.04 -2.22 13.17
CA PHE A 358 -16.43 -2.62 13.41
C PHE A 358 -17.42 -2.00 12.42
N SER A 359 -17.34 -0.68 12.20
CA SER A 359 -18.23 0.03 11.27
C SER A 359 -18.04 -0.44 9.82
N TYR A 360 -16.80 -0.71 9.43
CA TYR A 360 -16.47 -1.24 8.11
C TYR A 360 -17.03 -2.65 7.90
N PHE A 361 -16.88 -3.55 8.87
CA PHE A 361 -17.45 -4.90 8.78
C PHE A 361 -18.98 -4.87 8.76
N ARG A 362 -19.60 -3.99 9.56
CA ARG A 362 -21.05 -3.80 9.52
C ARG A 362 -21.52 -3.35 8.12
N TYR A 363 -20.79 -2.43 7.48
CA TYR A 363 -21.08 -2.02 6.11
C TYR A 363 -20.95 -3.19 5.13
N LEU A 364 -19.83 -3.93 5.16
CA LEU A 364 -19.63 -5.08 4.26
C LEU A 364 -20.70 -6.16 4.42
N ILE A 365 -21.20 -6.39 5.64
CA ILE A 365 -22.28 -7.35 5.90
C ILE A 365 -23.63 -6.84 5.38
N SER A 366 -23.86 -5.51 5.41
CA SER A 366 -25.13 -4.90 4.99
C SER A 366 -25.29 -4.76 3.47
N VAL A 367 -24.19 -4.84 2.71
CA VAL A 367 -24.24 -4.80 1.25
C VAL A 367 -24.52 -6.22 0.76
N GLU A 368 -25.77 -6.53 0.44
CA GLU A 368 -26.12 -7.75 -0.29
C GLU A 368 -25.45 -7.71 -1.68
N SER A 369 -24.54 -8.65 -1.96
CA SER A 369 -23.97 -8.82 -3.30
C SER A 369 -24.34 -10.19 -3.84
N GLU A 370 -24.99 -10.24 -5.00
CA GLU A 370 -25.33 -11.49 -5.70
C GLU A 370 -24.09 -12.26 -6.19
N THR A 371 -22.91 -11.62 -6.26
CA THR A 371 -21.67 -12.25 -6.73
C THR A 371 -20.45 -11.87 -5.88
N PHE A 372 -19.70 -12.88 -5.42
CA PHE A 372 -18.44 -12.68 -4.72
C PHE A 372 -17.36 -12.23 -5.73
N PRO A 373 -16.62 -11.14 -5.48
CA PRO A 373 -15.73 -10.52 -6.45
C PRO A 373 -14.42 -11.29 -6.70
N LEU A 374 -14.19 -12.36 -5.94
CA LEU A 374 -13.02 -13.20 -6.02
C LEU A 374 -13.41 -14.61 -6.45
N ALA A 375 -12.53 -15.22 -7.23
CA ALA A 375 -12.60 -16.61 -7.60
C ALA A 375 -11.27 -17.30 -7.23
N PHE A 376 -11.38 -18.61 -6.99
CA PHE A 376 -10.24 -19.45 -6.64
C PHE A 376 -10.02 -20.50 -7.74
N GLY A 377 -8.79 -20.64 -8.21
CA GLY A 377 -8.43 -21.61 -9.25
C GLY A 377 -7.46 -21.05 -10.29
N MET A 378 -7.30 -21.79 -11.40
CA MET A 378 -6.55 -21.26 -12.54
C MET A 378 -7.29 -20.08 -13.15
N MET A 379 -6.53 -19.04 -13.42
CA MET A 379 -7.05 -17.87 -14.11
C MET A 379 -7.62 -18.28 -15.48
N PRO A 380 -8.83 -17.83 -15.84
CA PRO A 380 -9.50 -18.23 -17.08
C PRO A 380 -8.70 -17.99 -18.36
N VAL A 381 -7.83 -16.97 -18.38
CA VAL A 381 -6.96 -16.65 -19.53
C VAL A 381 -6.00 -17.78 -19.91
N PHE A 382 -5.61 -18.62 -18.93
CA PHE A 382 -4.83 -19.83 -19.16
C PHE A 382 -5.70 -21.10 -19.23
N GLY A 383 -7.02 -20.96 -19.03
CA GLY A 383 -8.00 -22.03 -19.23
C GLY A 383 -8.10 -22.47 -20.69
N SER A 384 -7.62 -21.65 -21.64
CA SER A 384 -7.45 -22.01 -23.05
C SER A 384 -6.41 -23.11 -23.27
N TRP A 385 -5.50 -23.34 -22.31
CA TRP A 385 -4.52 -24.41 -22.39
C TRP A 385 -5.13 -25.74 -21.95
N THR A 386 -5.24 -26.66 -22.91
CA THR A 386 -5.73 -28.01 -22.70
C THR A 386 -4.58 -29.01 -22.49
N GLY A 387 -4.91 -30.19 -21.95
CA GLY A 387 -3.97 -31.30 -21.77
C GLY A 387 -3.30 -31.40 -20.40
N PRO A 388 -2.52 -32.47 -20.17
CA PRO A 388 -2.00 -32.85 -18.85
C PRO A 388 -0.97 -31.86 -18.28
N PHE A 389 -0.31 -31.07 -19.13
CA PHE A 389 0.76 -30.16 -18.74
C PHE A 389 0.33 -28.70 -18.56
N ARG A 390 -0.97 -28.40 -18.63
CA ARG A 390 -1.49 -27.01 -18.54
C ARG A 390 -1.00 -26.26 -17.29
N TRP A 391 -0.91 -26.95 -16.15
CA TRP A 391 -0.45 -26.37 -14.88
C TRP A 391 1.05 -26.04 -14.88
N LEU A 392 1.88 -26.88 -15.47
CA LEU A 392 3.31 -26.60 -15.60
C LEU A 392 3.55 -25.41 -16.52
N ARG A 393 2.81 -25.34 -17.63
CA ARG A 393 2.84 -24.18 -18.53
C ARG A 393 2.41 -22.92 -17.81
N TYR A 394 1.34 -22.98 -16.99
CA TYR A 394 0.86 -21.86 -16.19
C TYR A 394 1.93 -21.34 -15.24
N ILE A 395 2.49 -22.22 -14.42
CA ILE A 395 3.53 -21.86 -13.44
C ILE A 395 4.75 -21.29 -14.16
N PHE A 396 5.19 -21.92 -15.25
CA PHE A 396 6.34 -21.43 -16.01
C PHE A 396 6.07 -20.04 -16.61
N SER A 397 4.94 -19.85 -17.29
CA SER A 397 4.57 -18.55 -17.86
C SER A 397 4.46 -17.47 -16.78
N LEU A 398 3.80 -17.75 -15.66
CA LEU A 398 3.62 -16.78 -14.58
C LEU A 398 4.94 -16.39 -13.91
N TYR A 399 5.72 -17.37 -13.45
CA TYR A 399 6.89 -17.14 -12.61
C TYR A 399 8.20 -16.92 -13.38
N CYS A 400 8.35 -17.53 -14.55
CA CYS A 400 9.57 -17.42 -15.35
C CYS A 400 9.46 -16.38 -16.47
N PHE A 401 8.24 -15.99 -16.86
CA PHE A 401 8.04 -14.97 -17.88
C PHE A 401 7.35 -13.73 -17.31
N HIS A 402 6.09 -13.83 -16.88
CA HIS A 402 5.26 -12.67 -16.54
C HIS A 402 5.79 -11.82 -15.37
N LEU A 403 6.11 -12.45 -14.25
CA LEU A 403 6.61 -11.75 -13.07
C LEU A 403 7.97 -11.08 -13.33
N PRO A 404 8.98 -11.77 -13.90
CA PRO A 404 10.22 -11.12 -14.34
C PRO A 404 9.98 -9.99 -15.35
N ASN A 405 9.01 -10.17 -16.24
CA ASN A 405 8.76 -9.23 -17.32
C ASN A 405 8.10 -7.94 -16.82
N ASN A 406 7.14 -8.03 -15.89
CA ASN A 406 6.41 -6.86 -15.38
C ASN A 406 7.09 -6.17 -14.20
N ILE A 407 7.81 -6.92 -13.36
CA ILE A 407 8.47 -6.41 -12.14
C ILE A 407 9.96 -6.16 -12.39
N GLY A 408 10.51 -6.74 -13.47
CA GLY A 408 11.88 -6.52 -13.91
C GLY A 408 12.91 -7.09 -12.93
N MET A 409 14.02 -6.35 -12.82
CA MET A 409 15.15 -6.71 -11.96
C MET A 409 14.75 -6.83 -10.49
N CYS A 410 13.70 -6.14 -10.04
CA CYS A 410 13.22 -6.24 -8.65
C CYS A 410 12.71 -7.64 -8.31
N PHE A 411 12.10 -8.34 -9.26
CA PHE A 411 11.68 -9.73 -9.04
C PHE A 411 12.90 -10.65 -9.03
N LEU A 412 13.77 -10.56 -10.04
CA LEU A 412 14.93 -11.45 -10.18
C LEU A 412 15.92 -11.30 -9.01
N LEU A 413 16.37 -10.08 -8.73
CA LEU A 413 17.30 -9.80 -7.63
C LEU A 413 16.63 -10.02 -6.26
N GLY A 414 15.38 -9.60 -6.11
CA GLY A 414 14.63 -9.77 -4.87
C GLY A 414 14.43 -11.24 -4.53
N MET A 415 14.07 -12.08 -5.51
CA MET A 415 13.93 -13.52 -5.34
C MET A 415 15.28 -14.19 -5.07
N LEU A 416 16.35 -13.76 -5.74
CA LEU A 416 17.70 -14.27 -5.48
C LEU A 416 18.13 -13.99 -4.02
N ALA A 417 17.92 -12.76 -3.53
CA ALA A 417 18.17 -12.40 -2.14
C ALA A 417 17.26 -13.15 -1.16
N CYS A 418 16.01 -13.38 -1.54
CA CYS A 418 15.05 -14.14 -0.76
C CYS A 418 15.48 -15.61 -0.58
N LEU A 419 15.89 -16.26 -1.67
CA LEU A 419 16.20 -17.69 -1.68
C LEU A 419 17.59 -18.00 -1.12
N VAL A 420 18.59 -17.14 -1.36
CA VAL A 420 19.97 -17.42 -0.97
C VAL A 420 20.30 -16.80 0.40
N PRO A 421 20.46 -17.61 1.48
CA PRO A 421 20.55 -17.09 2.84
C PRO A 421 21.75 -16.19 3.14
N ARG A 422 22.80 -16.23 2.31
CA ARG A 422 24.03 -15.46 2.52
C ARG A 422 23.85 -13.96 2.28
N PHE A 423 22.83 -13.58 1.52
CA PHE A 423 22.65 -12.19 1.09
C PHE A 423 21.88 -11.32 2.10
N LEU A 424 21.16 -11.95 3.03
CA LEU A 424 20.36 -11.25 4.02
C LEU A 424 20.78 -11.64 5.44
N PRO A 425 20.67 -10.72 6.41
CA PRO A 425 20.82 -11.03 7.82
C PRO A 425 19.99 -12.26 8.24
N LYS A 426 20.61 -13.14 9.04
CA LYS A 426 20.00 -14.41 9.49
C LYS A 426 18.97 -14.25 10.62
N THR A 427 18.68 -13.01 11.04
CA THR A 427 17.80 -12.73 12.18
C THR A 427 16.92 -11.50 11.90
N GLY A 428 15.82 -11.38 12.66
CA GLY A 428 14.92 -10.22 12.59
C GLY A 428 13.83 -10.34 11.53
N ILE A 429 13.26 -9.19 11.15
CA ILE A 429 12.12 -9.11 10.21
C ILE A 429 12.43 -9.66 8.83
N LEU A 430 13.69 -9.56 8.38
CA LEU A 430 14.08 -10.03 7.05
C LEU A 430 13.87 -11.55 6.90
N VAL A 431 14.04 -12.34 7.97
CA VAL A 431 13.75 -13.79 7.94
C VAL A 431 12.27 -14.06 7.71
N PHE A 432 11.38 -13.29 8.35
CA PHE A 432 9.94 -13.42 8.12
C PHE A 432 9.58 -13.05 6.69
N TRP A 433 10.12 -11.93 6.20
CA TRP A 433 9.89 -11.49 4.83
C TRP A 433 10.36 -12.51 3.79
N ARG A 434 11.42 -13.28 4.06
CA ARG A 434 11.86 -14.37 3.18
C ARG A 434 10.86 -15.51 3.04
N ILE A 435 9.98 -15.72 4.03
CA ILE A 435 8.90 -16.72 3.95
C ILE A 435 7.61 -16.07 3.43
N PHE A 436 7.36 -14.82 3.81
CA PHE A 436 6.23 -14.05 3.32
C PHE A 436 6.23 -13.89 1.80
N VAL A 437 7.38 -13.60 1.20
CA VAL A 437 7.51 -13.44 -0.26
C VAL A 437 7.00 -14.66 -1.02
N PRO A 438 7.52 -15.89 -0.82
CA PRO A 438 7.02 -17.06 -1.55
C PRO A 438 5.57 -17.42 -1.20
N VAL A 439 5.14 -17.29 0.07
CA VAL A 439 3.74 -17.60 0.45
C VAL A 439 2.76 -16.67 -0.25
N SER A 440 3.04 -15.36 -0.26
CA SER A 440 2.20 -14.37 -0.91
C SER A 440 2.28 -14.47 -2.44
N LEU A 441 3.45 -14.80 -3.00
CA LEU A 441 3.60 -15.06 -4.43
C LEU A 441 2.76 -16.26 -4.87
N LEU A 442 2.76 -17.36 -4.12
CA LEU A 442 1.94 -18.54 -4.43
C LEU A 442 0.46 -18.20 -4.56
N SER A 443 -0.02 -17.21 -3.80
CA SER A 443 -1.42 -16.81 -3.85
C SER A 443 -1.88 -16.31 -5.22
N ILE A 444 -1.00 -15.69 -6.01
CA ILE A 444 -1.37 -15.17 -7.34
C ILE A 444 -1.69 -16.28 -8.34
N THR A 445 -1.24 -17.50 -8.02
CA THR A 445 -1.55 -18.73 -8.77
C THR A 445 -3.02 -19.11 -8.63
N PHE A 446 -3.63 -18.77 -7.49
CA PHE A 446 -4.90 -19.33 -7.05
C PHE A 446 -5.99 -18.29 -6.82
N VAL A 447 -5.64 -17.03 -6.56
CA VAL A 447 -6.60 -15.95 -6.30
C VAL A 447 -6.71 -15.10 -7.55
N HIS A 448 -7.94 -14.96 -8.07
CA HIS A 448 -8.20 -14.05 -9.16
C HIS A 448 -9.55 -13.32 -9.04
N SER A 449 -9.71 -12.24 -9.79
CA SER A 449 -11.01 -11.57 -9.90
C SER A 449 -12.03 -12.52 -10.57
N SER A 450 -13.28 -12.49 -10.10
CA SER A 450 -14.39 -13.26 -10.71
C SER A 450 -14.98 -12.59 -11.96
N PHE A 451 -14.61 -11.32 -12.22
CA PHE A 451 -15.02 -10.52 -13.37
C PHE A 451 -13.79 -9.83 -13.99
N TYR A 452 -13.98 -9.33 -15.22
CA TYR A 452 -12.99 -8.69 -16.12
C TYR A 452 -11.60 -8.36 -15.51
N THR A 453 -10.55 -9.03 -16.02
CA THR A 453 -9.12 -8.92 -15.65
C THR A 453 -8.77 -9.38 -14.23
N ASN A 454 -7.52 -9.83 -14.01
CA ASN A 454 -7.07 -10.30 -12.70
C ASN A 454 -6.64 -9.19 -11.73
N ASP A 455 -7.27 -8.02 -11.77
CA ASP A 455 -6.81 -6.88 -10.97
C ASP A 455 -6.62 -7.28 -9.49
N PHE A 456 -7.59 -7.98 -8.88
CA PHE A 456 -7.54 -8.32 -7.46
C PHE A 456 -6.46 -9.33 -7.09
N GLY A 457 -6.22 -10.35 -7.92
CA GLY A 457 -5.11 -11.28 -7.71
C GLY A 457 -3.75 -10.57 -7.75
N TRP A 458 -3.61 -9.55 -8.60
CA TRP A 458 -2.39 -8.72 -8.63
C TRP A 458 -2.26 -7.81 -7.39
N ARG A 459 -3.37 -7.34 -6.82
CA ARG A 459 -3.31 -6.46 -5.64
C ARG A 459 -2.81 -7.16 -4.39
N THR A 460 -3.07 -8.45 -4.22
CA THR A 460 -2.57 -9.22 -3.08
C THR A 460 -1.03 -9.29 -3.04
N PHE A 461 -0.38 -9.12 -4.20
CA PHE A 461 1.08 -9.13 -4.35
C PHE A 461 1.75 -7.78 -4.00
N THR A 462 1.00 -6.69 -3.84
CA THR A 462 1.56 -5.33 -3.69
C THR A 462 2.58 -5.22 -2.54
N ALA A 463 2.26 -5.76 -1.37
CA ALA A 463 3.20 -5.76 -0.22
C ALA A 463 4.47 -6.58 -0.52
N THR A 464 4.34 -7.67 -1.25
CA THR A 464 5.47 -8.52 -1.67
C THR A 464 6.38 -7.80 -2.67
N ALA A 465 5.82 -7.02 -3.60
CA ALA A 465 6.60 -6.21 -4.55
C ALA A 465 7.54 -5.24 -3.82
N TYR A 466 7.05 -4.59 -2.76
CA TYR A 466 7.86 -3.69 -1.94
C TYR A 466 8.97 -4.43 -1.18
N VAL A 467 8.68 -5.61 -0.63
CA VAL A 467 9.69 -6.45 0.03
C VAL A 467 10.76 -6.95 -0.96
N LEU A 468 10.37 -7.32 -2.18
CA LEU A 468 11.30 -7.71 -3.24
C LEU A 468 12.20 -6.56 -3.69
N SER A 469 11.65 -5.34 -3.77
CA SER A 469 12.43 -4.13 -4.06
C SER A 469 13.49 -3.89 -2.98
N LEU A 470 13.13 -4.08 -1.71
CA LEU A 470 14.05 -3.98 -0.59
C LEU A 470 15.18 -5.01 -0.70
N PHE A 471 14.82 -6.27 -0.93
CA PHE A 471 15.78 -7.36 -1.09
C PHE A 471 16.71 -7.16 -2.28
N SER A 472 16.21 -6.62 -3.38
CA SER A 472 17.01 -6.26 -4.55
C SER A 472 18.07 -5.23 -4.19
N ALA A 473 17.70 -4.18 -3.45
CA ALA A 473 18.62 -3.15 -2.99
C ALA A 473 19.61 -3.64 -1.91
N PHE A 474 19.39 -4.80 -1.29
CA PHE A 474 20.40 -5.45 -0.46
C PHE A 474 21.48 -6.17 -1.27
N LEU A 475 21.23 -6.49 -2.54
CA LEU A 475 22.23 -7.09 -3.43
C LEU A 475 23.06 -6.05 -4.20
N LEU A 476 22.43 -4.95 -4.58
CA LEU A 476 23.07 -3.77 -5.16
C LEU A 476 23.87 -3.01 -4.09
#